data_AF-A0A9P5RME2-F1
#
_entry.id   AF-A0A9P5RME2-F1
#
_cell.length_a   1.000
_cell.length_b   1.000
_cell.length_c   1.000
_cell.angle_alpha   90.00
_cell.angle_beta   90.00
_cell.angle_gamma   90.00
#
_symmetry.space_group_name_H-M   'P 1'
#
loop_
_entity.id
_entity.type
_entity.pdbx_description
1 polymer ?
#
loop_
_entity_poly.entity_id
_entity_poly.type
_entity_poly.pdbx_seq_one_letter_code
_entity_poly.pdbx_strand_id
1 'polypeptide(L)'
;MAFFTYDFESPAQFYAELQDQLDGGGFHDSPESQVNAFISLLVQYQDDFLDASGQDLASCCYRLFDSDLFQDNTLAIVTAILDRAIESQEERDMWITYQTLLHAGKENQNVYHWILKSEYLAKLKYQILETDGSKLQPLAVDLLFEICRVQSLKPRDLALVDEDLLHYLLDLVERTRTDADEGLNYSVIKLLLTFNEQYMLHMAACRAARQYTPSNPLLSALSDRPGASCTFGENLIFMLNRAEESALQMLILKLLYLLFTSPHQTLNDFFYTNDLHVLVDVVIRELWNLPEEEEPLRHAYLRVMGPLLANTGLKREQPAMYKRAEIIRVLSELGGDSLDDDLRMQLWEQEQLELMQQQEVQSRLWSEKTMRLTYRDRQSSSSPALKFATFQQHQGCGPSTNASTACPSPVLAYAQQLQSARGALNSTGSSSGSLVLENVLPHSNNNSSTNLHIHVSSSGAPRPQPTRRDSRPTSPTTQRLVERVLREWLEQELKSAAASAGSPESRAGGAGDSGDEDVNVATVGDQRIAITVAQ
;
A
#
# COMPACT_ATOMS: atom_id res chain seq x y z
N MET A 1 -5.96 34.33 35.20
CA MET A 1 -4.78 34.30 36.10
C MET A 1 -3.84 35.42 35.68
N ALA A 2 -2.92 35.85 36.54
CA ALA A 2 -1.90 36.82 36.13
C ALA A 2 -0.88 36.11 35.23
N PHE A 3 -0.71 36.58 33.99
CA PHE A 3 0.36 36.10 33.13
C PHE A 3 1.69 36.62 33.68
N PHE A 4 2.42 35.74 34.38
CA PHE A 4 3.84 35.96 34.59
C PHE A 4 4.53 35.79 33.24
N THR A 5 4.90 36.90 32.61
CA THR A 5 5.85 36.88 31.50
C THR A 5 7.22 36.55 32.08
N TYR A 6 7.58 35.28 32.03
CA TYR A 6 8.97 34.86 32.20
C TYR A 6 9.80 35.46 31.07
N ASP A 7 11.06 35.74 31.33
CA ASP A 7 12.02 36.17 30.32
C ASP A 7 13.25 35.27 30.49
N PHE A 8 13.44 34.34 29.55
CA PHE A 8 14.44 33.28 29.66
C PHE A 8 15.70 33.69 28.91
N GLU A 9 16.76 34.01 29.64
CA GLU A 9 18.06 34.41 29.07
C GLU A 9 18.83 33.22 28.48
N SER A 10 18.42 31.98 28.73
CA SER A 10 19.04 30.78 28.17
C SER A 10 18.10 29.56 28.09
N PRO A 11 18.34 28.62 27.16
CA PRO A 11 17.58 27.36 27.09
C PRO A 11 17.63 26.55 28.39
N ALA A 12 18.76 26.61 29.12
CA ALA A 12 18.91 25.91 30.40
C ALA A 12 17.92 26.39 31.47
N GLN A 13 17.57 27.68 31.48
CA GLN A 13 16.53 28.22 32.38
C GLN A 13 15.13 27.77 31.97
N PHE A 14 14.82 27.77 30.67
CA PHE A 14 13.55 27.26 30.14
C PHE A 14 13.33 25.78 30.47
N TYR A 15 14.32 24.92 30.22
CA TYR A 15 14.24 23.50 30.56
C TYR A 15 14.24 23.23 32.08
N ALA A 16 14.81 24.12 32.89
CA ALA A 16 14.69 24.05 34.35
C ALA A 16 13.29 24.44 34.82
N GLU A 17 12.69 25.52 34.31
CA GLU A 17 11.30 25.88 34.64
C GLU A 17 10.32 24.78 34.19
N LEU A 18 10.50 24.19 33.01
CA LEU A 18 9.69 23.03 32.59
C LEU A 18 9.79 21.87 33.59
N GLN A 19 10.99 21.60 34.12
CA GLN A 19 11.20 20.56 35.14
C GLN A 19 10.54 20.96 36.47
N ASP A 20 10.68 22.21 36.91
CA ASP A 20 10.02 22.73 38.11
C ASP A 20 8.48 22.70 37.98
N GLN A 21 7.91 22.85 36.78
CA GLN A 21 6.47 22.65 36.55
C GLN A 21 6.04 21.16 36.58
N LEU A 22 6.97 20.20 36.47
CA LEU A 22 6.69 18.76 36.62
C LEU A 22 6.88 18.31 38.09
N ASP A 23 7.99 18.71 38.70
CA ASP A 23 8.37 18.33 40.08
C ASP A 23 7.63 19.15 41.15
N GLY A 24 7.23 20.38 40.82
CA GLY A 24 6.63 21.34 41.74
C GLY A 24 5.15 21.11 42.01
N GLY A 25 4.84 20.23 42.97
CA GLY A 25 3.48 19.95 43.49
C GLY A 25 2.79 21.10 44.24
N GLY A 26 2.83 22.32 43.73
CA GLY A 26 2.19 23.55 44.25
C GLY A 26 2.92 24.79 43.74
N PHE A 27 2.34 25.60 42.84
CA PHE A 27 1.30 26.59 43.16
C PHE A 27 -0.09 26.30 42.57
N HIS A 28 -0.25 25.21 41.83
CA HIS A 28 -1.48 24.87 41.12
C HIS A 28 -2.48 24.13 42.01
N ASP A 29 -3.77 24.46 41.90
CA ASP A 29 -4.84 23.84 42.70
C ASP A 29 -5.12 22.37 42.30
N SER A 30 -4.61 21.92 41.14
CA SER A 30 -4.89 20.59 40.57
C SER A 30 -3.83 20.15 39.53
N PRO A 31 -3.65 18.84 39.27
CA PRO A 31 -2.72 18.34 38.26
C PRO A 31 -3.09 18.79 36.83
N GLU A 32 -4.37 18.98 36.54
CA GLU A 32 -4.86 19.54 35.28
C GLU A 32 -4.42 21.00 35.10
N SER A 33 -4.38 21.77 36.19
CA SER A 33 -3.91 23.16 36.17
C SER A 33 -2.39 23.21 35.94
N GLN A 34 -1.64 22.30 36.55
CA GLN A 34 -0.20 22.15 36.42
C GLN A 34 0.22 21.76 34.98
N VAL A 35 -0.39 20.74 34.38
CA VAL A 35 -0.08 20.39 32.98
C VAL A 35 -0.50 21.48 31.99
N ASN A 36 -1.57 22.23 32.31
CA ASN A 36 -1.95 23.39 31.50
C ASN A 36 -0.94 24.55 31.60
N ALA A 37 -0.25 24.73 32.73
CA ALA A 37 0.85 25.68 32.85
C ALA A 37 2.07 25.21 32.04
N PHE A 38 2.46 23.93 32.16
CA PHE A 38 3.52 23.29 31.37
C PHE A 38 3.30 23.48 29.86
N ILE A 39 2.11 23.14 29.34
CA ILE A 39 1.77 23.33 27.91
C ILE A 39 1.76 24.81 27.53
N SER A 40 1.28 25.71 28.40
CA SER A 40 1.33 27.15 28.13
C SER A 40 2.75 27.68 27.99
N LEU A 41 3.70 27.15 28.77
CA LEU A 41 5.12 27.48 28.62
C LEU A 41 5.66 27.01 27.28
N LEU A 42 5.38 25.75 26.89
CA LEU A 42 5.78 25.22 25.58
C LEU A 42 5.21 26.06 24.41
N VAL A 43 3.95 26.45 24.49
CA VAL A 43 3.27 27.28 23.46
C VAL A 43 3.81 28.71 23.41
N GLN A 44 4.28 29.25 24.54
CA GLN A 44 4.82 30.61 24.59
C GLN A 44 6.21 30.71 23.94
N TYR A 45 7.08 29.71 24.12
CA TYR A 45 8.48 29.73 23.66
C TYR A 45 8.80 28.69 22.58
N GLN A 46 7.79 28.15 21.89
CA GLN A 46 7.98 27.16 20.82
C GLN A 46 8.95 27.61 19.72
N ASP A 47 8.95 28.90 19.39
CA ASP A 47 9.78 29.44 18.30
C ASP A 47 11.20 29.84 18.77
N ASP A 48 11.43 29.88 20.10
CA ASP A 48 12.69 30.29 20.73
C ASP A 48 13.55 29.10 21.19
N PHE A 49 12.92 28.02 21.70
CA PHE A 49 13.61 26.90 22.35
C PHE A 49 13.26 25.50 21.85
N LEU A 50 12.25 25.34 20.99
CA LEU A 50 11.91 24.05 20.38
C LEU A 50 12.35 24.02 18.91
N ASP A 51 12.96 22.93 18.49
CA ASP A 51 13.38 22.76 17.10
C ASP A 51 12.21 22.55 16.12
N ALA A 52 12.40 23.00 14.88
CA ALA A 52 11.42 22.81 13.81
C ALA A 52 11.21 21.34 13.39
N SER A 53 12.07 20.40 13.83
CA SER A 53 11.86 18.96 13.58
C SER A 53 11.01 18.27 14.66
N GLY A 54 10.73 18.96 15.78
CA GLY A 54 9.88 18.46 16.87
C GLY A 54 10.56 17.46 17.79
N GLN A 55 11.88 17.28 17.71
CA GLN A 55 12.64 16.39 18.60
C GLN A 55 12.71 16.94 20.02
N ASP A 56 12.88 18.26 20.16
CA ASP A 56 12.88 18.92 21.47
C ASP A 56 11.50 18.83 22.13
N LEU A 57 10.43 18.99 21.35
CA LEU A 57 9.07 18.78 21.85
C LEU A 57 8.84 17.32 22.28
N ALA A 58 9.26 16.34 21.47
CA ALA A 58 9.15 14.93 21.83
C ALA A 58 9.90 14.64 23.15
N SER A 59 11.09 15.21 23.33
CA SER A 59 11.86 15.15 24.59
C SER A 59 11.07 15.73 25.78
N CYS A 60 10.43 16.88 25.61
CA CYS A 60 9.53 17.47 26.61
C CYS A 60 8.31 16.57 26.91
N CYS A 61 7.71 15.95 25.90
CA CYS A 61 6.60 15.01 26.07
C CYS A 61 7.02 13.77 26.88
N TYR A 62 8.16 13.15 26.57
CA TYR A 62 8.63 11.99 27.35
C TYR A 62 8.97 12.36 28.80
N ARG A 63 9.56 13.54 29.07
CA ARG A 63 9.75 14.02 30.45
C ARG A 63 8.44 14.21 31.20
N LEU A 64 7.40 14.73 30.53
CA LEU A 64 6.06 14.78 31.12
C LEU A 64 5.57 13.36 31.45
N PHE A 65 5.70 12.39 30.53
CA PHE A 65 5.22 11.03 30.76
C PHE A 65 5.99 10.27 31.84
N ASP A 66 7.29 10.51 31.96
CA ASP A 66 8.16 9.92 33.01
C ASP A 66 7.96 10.57 34.39
N SER A 67 7.25 11.70 34.48
CA SER A 67 7.02 12.40 35.75
C SER A 67 5.94 11.74 36.62
N ASP A 68 6.13 11.80 37.94
CA ASP A 68 5.14 11.35 38.94
C ASP A 68 3.77 12.02 38.71
N LEU A 69 3.77 13.30 38.29
CA LEU A 69 2.57 14.05 37.90
C LEU A 69 1.72 13.27 36.87
N PHE A 70 2.32 12.77 35.79
CA PHE A 70 1.62 12.04 34.74
C PHE A 70 1.33 10.58 35.10
N GLN A 71 2.25 9.90 35.78
CA GLN A 71 2.06 8.50 36.18
C GLN A 71 0.93 8.33 37.20
N ASP A 72 0.83 9.22 38.19
CA ASP A 72 -0.23 9.15 39.21
C ASP A 72 -1.60 9.69 38.71
N ASN A 73 -1.61 10.57 37.70
CA ASN A 73 -2.82 11.30 37.27
C ASN A 73 -3.14 11.15 35.77
N THR A 74 -2.68 10.08 35.11
CA THR A 74 -2.68 9.92 33.64
C THR A 74 -4.01 10.29 32.98
N LEU A 75 -5.12 9.74 33.46
CA LEU A 75 -6.45 9.98 32.87
C LEU A 75 -6.90 11.45 33.02
N ALA A 76 -6.64 12.08 34.16
CA ALA A 76 -7.00 13.47 34.41
C ALA A 76 -6.20 14.41 33.51
N ILE A 77 -4.88 14.18 33.39
CA ILE A 77 -3.99 14.97 32.54
C ILE A 77 -4.34 14.78 31.06
N VAL A 78 -4.50 13.55 30.57
CA VAL A 78 -4.92 13.28 29.18
C VAL A 78 -6.26 13.96 28.88
N THR A 79 -7.21 13.96 29.82
CA THR A 79 -8.49 14.65 29.67
C THR A 79 -8.32 16.17 29.60
N ALA A 80 -7.47 16.76 30.45
CA ALA A 80 -7.20 18.20 30.43
C ALA A 80 -6.52 18.67 29.14
N ILE A 81 -5.56 17.88 28.62
CA ILE A 81 -4.89 18.16 27.33
C ILE A 81 -5.89 18.05 26.18
N LEU A 82 -6.76 17.03 26.21
CA LEU A 82 -7.81 16.81 25.22
C LEU A 82 -8.84 17.95 25.21
N ASP A 83 -9.32 18.39 26.37
CA ASP A 83 -10.32 19.45 26.46
C ASP A 83 -9.75 20.77 25.93
N ARG A 84 -8.48 21.09 26.25
CA ARG A 84 -7.73 22.18 25.62
C ARG A 84 -7.61 22.01 24.09
N ALA A 85 -7.28 20.81 23.61
CA ALA A 85 -7.14 20.51 22.18
C ALA A 85 -8.46 20.66 21.39
N ILE A 86 -9.61 20.48 22.05
CA ILE A 86 -10.94 20.71 21.49
C ILE A 86 -11.27 22.22 21.47
N GLU A 87 -11.08 22.89 22.60
CA GLU A 87 -11.47 24.30 22.81
C GLU A 87 -10.59 25.30 22.03
N SER A 88 -9.29 25.00 21.91
CA SER A 88 -8.30 25.92 21.35
C SER A 88 -8.54 26.24 19.87
N GLN A 89 -8.28 27.49 19.48
CA GLN A 89 -8.35 27.96 18.10
C GLN A 89 -6.99 28.42 17.56
N GLU A 90 -5.95 28.38 18.40
CA GLU A 90 -4.60 28.82 18.06
C GLU A 90 -3.79 27.64 17.49
N GLU A 91 -3.22 27.80 16.29
CA GLU A 91 -2.46 26.73 15.62
C GLU A 91 -1.31 26.19 16.49
N ARG A 92 -0.61 27.09 17.20
CA ARG A 92 0.51 26.77 18.10
C ARG A 92 0.09 25.87 19.25
N ASP A 93 -1.05 26.17 19.86
CA ASP A 93 -1.58 25.45 21.02
C ASP A 93 -2.17 24.09 20.61
N MET A 94 -2.85 24.03 19.46
CA MET A 94 -3.26 22.77 18.85
C MET A 94 -2.06 21.90 18.48
N TRP A 95 -0.96 22.47 17.95
CA TRP A 95 0.22 21.69 17.56
C TRP A 95 0.90 21.00 18.75
N ILE A 96 1.13 21.74 19.85
CA ILE A 96 1.71 21.16 21.09
C ILE A 96 0.77 20.10 21.68
N THR A 97 -0.52 20.40 21.82
CA THR A 97 -1.47 19.44 22.43
C THR A 97 -1.65 18.18 21.59
N TYR A 98 -1.74 18.31 20.26
CA TYR A 98 -1.89 17.17 19.35
C TYR A 98 -0.64 16.28 19.35
N GLN A 99 0.57 16.86 19.33
CA GLN A 99 1.81 16.09 19.47
C GLN A 99 1.86 15.36 20.81
N THR A 100 1.51 16.04 21.91
CA THR A 100 1.50 15.44 23.25
C THR A 100 0.54 14.26 23.32
N LEU A 101 -0.67 14.37 22.75
CA LEU A 101 -1.63 13.26 22.69
C LEU A 101 -1.15 12.12 21.76
N LEU A 102 -0.52 12.44 20.62
CA LEU A 102 0.02 11.44 19.70
C LEU A 102 1.13 10.63 20.35
N HIS A 103 2.07 11.27 21.04
CA HIS A 103 3.15 10.59 21.76
C HIS A 103 2.64 9.83 22.99
N ALA A 104 1.71 10.39 23.77
CA ALA A 104 1.11 9.71 24.93
C ALA A 104 0.39 8.40 24.52
N GLY A 105 -0.26 8.38 23.35
CA GLY A 105 -0.88 7.17 22.81
C GLY A 105 0.10 6.13 22.25
N LYS A 106 1.29 6.56 21.78
CA LYS A 106 2.36 5.64 21.37
C LYS A 106 2.94 4.89 22.57
N GLU A 107 3.12 5.58 23.70
CA GLU A 107 3.55 4.97 24.97
C GLU A 107 2.45 4.12 25.63
N ASN A 108 1.21 4.61 25.63
CA ASN A 108 0.07 3.91 26.22
C ASN A 108 -1.16 3.96 25.31
N GLN A 109 -1.42 2.88 24.58
CA GLN A 109 -2.54 2.76 23.64
C GLN A 109 -3.92 3.04 24.27
N ASN A 110 -4.08 2.91 25.59
CA ASN A 110 -5.33 3.29 26.28
C ASN A 110 -5.65 4.79 26.16
N VAL A 111 -4.65 5.65 25.94
CA VAL A 111 -4.86 7.08 25.68
C VAL A 111 -5.69 7.27 24.42
N TYR A 112 -5.46 6.49 23.35
CA TYR A 112 -6.28 6.57 22.14
C TYR A 112 -7.76 6.18 22.41
N HIS A 113 -8.02 5.27 23.36
CA HIS A 113 -9.39 5.01 23.83
C HIS A 113 -10.00 6.19 24.60
N TRP A 114 -9.23 6.85 25.45
CA TRP A 114 -9.72 7.96 26.26
C TRP A 114 -9.97 9.25 25.46
N ILE A 115 -9.18 9.51 24.41
CA ILE A 115 -9.33 10.73 23.59
C ILE A 115 -10.44 10.66 22.54
N LEU A 116 -11.10 9.51 22.34
CA LEU A 116 -12.23 9.39 21.43
C LEU A 116 -13.51 10.03 22.03
N LYS A 117 -13.58 11.36 21.92
CA LYS A 117 -14.81 12.17 22.06
C LYS A 117 -15.31 12.55 20.66
N SER A 118 -16.63 12.56 20.44
CA SER A 118 -17.23 12.93 19.14
C SER A 118 -16.83 14.35 18.72
N GLU A 119 -16.67 15.25 19.70
CA GLU A 119 -16.22 16.63 19.56
C GLU A 119 -14.77 16.70 19.04
N TYR A 120 -13.88 15.85 19.56
CA TYR A 120 -12.48 15.80 19.12
C TYR A 120 -12.35 15.18 17.72
N LEU A 121 -13.13 14.14 17.43
CA LEU A 121 -13.20 13.56 16.08
C LEU A 121 -13.68 14.60 15.04
N ALA A 122 -14.69 15.40 15.38
CA ALA A 122 -15.15 16.50 14.53
C ALA A 122 -14.09 17.61 14.39
N LYS A 123 -13.34 17.93 15.45
CA LYS A 123 -12.22 18.88 15.42
C LYS A 123 -11.09 18.40 14.50
N LEU A 124 -10.66 17.14 14.62
CA LEU A 124 -9.64 16.53 13.75
C LEU A 124 -10.07 16.56 12.28
N LYS A 125 -11.33 16.18 11.98
CA LYS A 125 -11.90 16.31 10.63
C LYS A 125 -11.81 17.74 10.10
N TYR A 126 -12.19 18.72 10.91
CA TYR A 126 -12.10 20.13 10.52
C TYR A 126 -10.66 20.54 10.21
N GLN A 127 -9.69 20.16 11.05
CA GLN A 127 -8.27 20.46 10.80
C GLN A 127 -7.78 19.85 9.48
N ILE A 128 -8.19 18.60 9.18
CA ILE A 128 -7.85 17.91 7.93
C ILE A 128 -8.40 18.64 6.70
N LEU A 129 -9.67 19.06 6.74
CA LEU A 129 -10.36 19.67 5.60
C LEU A 129 -9.97 21.13 5.32
N GLU A 130 -9.90 21.96 6.37
CA GLU A 130 -9.82 23.42 6.24
C GLU A 130 -8.39 23.98 6.35
N THR A 131 -7.42 23.17 6.79
CA THR A 131 -6.06 23.64 7.13
C THR A 131 -5.01 23.07 6.16
N ASP A 132 -5.34 23.09 4.86
CA ASP A 132 -4.51 22.53 3.80
C ASP A 132 -3.10 23.14 3.78
N GLY A 133 -2.06 22.29 3.81
CA GLY A 133 -0.66 22.71 3.90
C GLY A 133 -0.19 23.22 5.27
N SER A 134 -1.02 23.22 6.32
CA SER A 134 -0.55 23.47 7.69
C SER A 134 0.14 22.24 8.28
N LYS A 135 1.12 22.49 9.16
CA LYS A 135 1.75 21.49 10.03
C LYS A 135 0.76 20.76 10.98
N LEU A 136 -0.49 21.22 11.11
CA LEU A 136 -1.56 20.48 11.79
C LEU A 136 -2.19 19.39 10.93
N GLN A 137 -2.24 19.53 9.60
CA GLN A 137 -2.95 18.58 8.73
C GLN A 137 -2.34 17.17 8.80
N PRO A 138 -1.00 16.96 8.66
CA PRO A 138 -0.40 15.63 8.84
C PRO A 138 -0.64 15.06 10.23
N LEU A 139 -0.53 15.91 11.26
CA LEU A 139 -0.67 15.52 12.65
C LEU A 139 -2.12 15.10 13.00
N ALA A 140 -3.12 15.77 12.42
CA ALA A 140 -4.52 15.40 12.55
C ALA A 140 -4.85 14.11 11.79
N VAL A 141 -4.25 13.88 10.62
CA VAL A 141 -4.33 12.61 9.89
C VAL A 141 -3.74 11.47 10.72
N ASP A 142 -2.53 11.64 11.27
CA ASP A 142 -1.84 10.63 12.09
C ASP A 142 -2.62 10.29 13.38
N LEU A 143 -3.10 11.31 14.10
CA LEU A 143 -3.95 11.10 15.28
C LEU A 143 -5.24 10.35 14.94
N LEU A 144 -5.92 10.72 13.86
CA LEU A 144 -7.15 10.07 13.46
C LEU A 144 -6.91 8.63 12.99
N PHE A 145 -5.79 8.39 12.31
CA PHE A 145 -5.33 7.05 11.95
C PHE A 145 -5.11 6.20 13.20
N GLU A 146 -4.36 6.69 14.19
CA GLU A 146 -4.06 5.96 15.42
C GLU A 146 -5.31 5.66 16.26
N ILE A 147 -6.20 6.65 16.42
CA ILE A 147 -7.49 6.48 17.11
C ILE A 147 -8.33 5.39 16.43
N CYS A 148 -8.43 5.40 15.10
CA CYS A 148 -9.19 4.42 14.34
C CYS A 148 -8.46 3.07 14.17
N ARG A 149 -7.14 3.00 14.40
CA ARG A 149 -6.36 1.75 14.41
C ARG A 149 -6.59 0.98 15.70
N VAL A 150 -6.64 1.67 16.84
CA VAL A 150 -6.72 1.04 18.17
C VAL A 150 -8.16 0.68 18.58
N GLN A 151 -9.19 1.34 18.02
CA GLN A 151 -10.58 1.05 18.41
C GLN A 151 -11.60 1.17 17.29
N SER A 152 -12.77 0.54 17.49
CA SER A 152 -13.89 0.66 16.56
C SER A 152 -14.76 1.87 16.87
N LEU A 153 -15.08 2.66 15.85
CA LEU A 153 -15.97 3.81 15.95
C LEU A 153 -17.43 3.38 16.15
N LYS A 154 -18.16 4.08 17.01
CA LYS A 154 -19.63 3.90 17.15
C LYS A 154 -20.32 4.45 15.89
N PRO A 155 -21.53 4.00 15.53
CA PRO A 155 -22.22 4.48 14.33
C PRO A 155 -22.39 6.01 14.24
N ARG A 156 -22.53 6.71 15.37
CA ARG A 156 -22.58 8.19 15.43
C ARG A 156 -21.24 8.83 15.06
N ASP A 157 -20.14 8.25 15.51
CA ASP A 157 -18.78 8.76 15.29
C ASP A 157 -18.33 8.41 13.86
N LEU A 158 -18.66 7.20 13.40
CA LEU A 158 -18.43 6.76 12.02
C LEU A 158 -19.16 7.62 10.98
N ALA A 159 -20.32 8.19 11.34
CA ALA A 159 -21.05 9.13 10.49
C ALA A 159 -20.35 10.50 10.31
N LEU A 160 -19.32 10.82 11.09
CA LEU A 160 -18.44 11.97 10.81
C LEU A 160 -17.45 11.67 9.67
N VAL A 161 -17.19 10.39 9.38
CA VAL A 161 -16.40 9.93 8.24
C VAL A 161 -17.33 9.75 7.02
N ASP A 162 -17.75 10.88 6.48
CA ASP A 162 -18.67 11.01 5.35
C ASP A 162 -17.92 11.10 4.00
N GLU A 163 -18.71 11.13 2.92
CA GLU A 163 -18.22 11.15 1.54
C GLU A 163 -17.36 12.40 1.25
N ASP A 164 -17.69 13.55 1.85
CA ASP A 164 -16.89 14.79 1.73
C ASP A 164 -15.45 14.59 2.25
N LEU A 165 -15.29 13.98 3.43
CA LEU A 165 -13.96 13.66 3.97
C LEU A 165 -13.22 12.63 3.11
N LEU A 166 -13.89 11.59 2.64
CA LEU A 166 -13.28 10.57 1.79
C LEU A 166 -12.81 11.15 0.44
N HIS A 167 -13.63 11.97 -0.20
CA HIS A 167 -13.27 12.64 -1.44
C HIS A 167 -12.12 13.63 -1.25
N TYR A 168 -12.08 14.38 -0.14
CA TYR A 168 -10.96 15.25 0.19
C TYR A 168 -9.66 14.47 0.39
N LEU A 169 -9.68 13.37 1.15
CA LEU A 169 -8.48 12.56 1.39
C LEU A 169 -7.98 11.90 0.11
N LEU A 170 -8.88 11.41 -0.76
CA LEU A 170 -8.50 10.90 -2.08
C LEU A 170 -7.89 11.99 -2.98
N ASP A 171 -8.43 13.21 -2.95
CA ASP A 171 -7.84 14.38 -3.62
C ASP A 171 -6.44 14.71 -3.08
N LEU A 172 -6.26 14.67 -1.75
CA LEU A 172 -4.99 14.97 -1.10
C LEU A 172 -3.89 13.98 -1.52
N VAL A 173 -4.23 12.69 -1.69
CA VAL A 173 -3.30 11.68 -2.25
C VAL A 173 -2.89 11.98 -3.69
N GLU A 174 -3.81 12.43 -4.55
CA GLU A 174 -3.46 12.77 -5.93
C GLU A 174 -2.67 14.09 -6.02
N ARG A 175 -2.97 15.09 -5.18
CA ARG A 175 -2.26 16.38 -5.15
C ARG A 175 -0.81 16.24 -4.65
N THR A 176 -0.59 15.42 -3.62
CA THR A 176 0.73 15.21 -2.99
C THR A 176 1.60 14.18 -3.74
N ARG A 177 1.15 13.67 -4.89
CA ARG A 177 1.88 12.66 -5.71
C ARG A 177 3.33 13.05 -6.01
N THR A 178 3.60 14.33 -6.24
CA THR A 178 4.91 14.83 -6.70
C THR A 178 5.72 15.53 -5.61
N ASP A 179 5.28 15.45 -4.36
CA ASP A 179 5.96 16.10 -3.25
C ASP A 179 7.26 15.36 -2.91
N ALA A 180 8.27 16.11 -2.46
CA ALA A 180 9.57 15.53 -2.09
C ALA A 180 9.51 14.76 -0.76
N ASP A 181 8.50 15.04 0.07
CA ASP A 181 8.18 14.30 1.28
C ASP A 181 6.87 13.53 1.07
N GLU A 182 6.99 12.23 0.85
CA GLU A 182 5.86 11.31 0.66
C GLU A 182 5.15 10.97 2.00
N GLY A 183 5.62 11.48 3.14
CA GLY A 183 5.11 11.15 4.48
C GLY A 183 3.61 11.41 4.64
N LEU A 184 3.14 12.61 4.29
CA LEU A 184 1.71 12.96 4.34
C LEU A 184 0.88 12.04 3.42
N ASN A 185 1.38 11.77 2.21
CA ASN A 185 0.69 10.91 1.24
C ASN A 185 0.44 9.52 1.83
N TYR A 186 1.47 8.88 2.40
CA TYR A 186 1.35 7.57 3.02
C TYR A 186 0.50 7.58 4.30
N SER A 187 0.55 8.63 5.12
CA SER A 187 -0.34 8.77 6.28
C SER A 187 -1.81 8.88 5.88
N VAL A 188 -2.13 9.63 4.82
CA VAL A 188 -3.49 9.72 4.28
C VAL A 188 -3.97 8.37 3.73
N ILE A 189 -3.12 7.61 3.03
CA ILE A 189 -3.46 6.27 2.54
C ILE A 189 -3.70 5.31 3.71
N LYS A 190 -2.85 5.34 4.75
CA LYS A 190 -3.06 4.56 5.99
C LYS A 190 -4.39 4.92 6.67
N LEU A 191 -4.76 6.19 6.69
CA LEU A 191 -6.04 6.64 7.23
C LEU A 191 -7.23 6.09 6.42
N LEU A 192 -7.21 6.22 5.09
CA LEU A 192 -8.23 5.66 4.18
C LEU A 192 -8.39 4.14 4.34
N LEU A 193 -7.27 3.41 4.44
CA LEU A 193 -7.23 1.98 4.71
C LEU A 193 -7.86 1.62 6.06
N THR A 194 -7.66 2.46 7.08
CA THR A 194 -8.21 2.25 8.42
C THR A 194 -9.70 2.58 8.47
N PHE A 195 -10.17 3.62 7.76
CA PHE A 195 -11.61 3.86 7.57
C PHE A 195 -12.30 2.71 6.84
N ASN A 196 -11.66 2.10 5.84
CA ASN A 196 -12.17 0.89 5.20
C ASN A 196 -12.40 -0.26 6.19
N GLU A 197 -11.45 -0.49 7.12
CA GLU A 197 -11.62 -1.46 8.21
C GLU A 197 -12.82 -1.10 9.12
N GLN A 198 -12.97 0.18 9.50
CA GLN A 198 -14.10 0.64 10.32
C GLN A 198 -15.45 0.38 9.64
N TYR A 199 -15.56 0.64 8.33
CA TYR A 199 -16.77 0.29 7.57
C TYR A 199 -16.99 -1.23 7.52
N MET A 200 -15.94 -2.03 7.34
CA MET A 200 -16.04 -3.50 7.35
C MET A 200 -16.53 -4.04 8.70
N LEU A 201 -16.02 -3.50 9.82
CA LEU A 201 -16.46 -3.84 11.18
C LEU A 201 -17.94 -3.48 11.39
N HIS A 202 -18.36 -2.27 10.99
CA HIS A 202 -19.76 -1.85 11.07
C HIS A 202 -20.68 -2.75 10.22
N MET A 203 -20.30 -3.05 8.97
CA MET A 203 -21.03 -3.99 8.11
C MET A 203 -21.14 -5.39 8.73
N ALA A 204 -20.08 -5.88 9.39
CA ALA A 204 -20.09 -7.16 10.09
C ALA A 204 -21.04 -7.14 11.30
N ALA A 205 -21.04 -6.07 12.09
CA ALA A 205 -21.96 -5.87 13.21
C ALA A 205 -23.44 -5.84 12.73
N CYS A 206 -23.75 -5.10 11.66
CA CYS A 206 -25.10 -5.10 11.06
C CYS A 206 -25.54 -6.50 10.60
N ARG A 207 -24.66 -7.27 9.94
CA ARG A 207 -24.94 -8.66 9.54
C ARG A 207 -25.21 -9.56 10.74
N ALA A 208 -24.38 -9.48 11.79
CA ALA A 208 -24.56 -10.25 13.02
C ALA A 208 -25.89 -9.91 13.72
N ALA A 209 -26.26 -8.64 13.74
CA ALA A 209 -27.55 -8.15 14.26
C ALA A 209 -28.76 -8.43 13.32
N ARG A 210 -28.54 -9.06 12.15
CA ARG A 210 -29.55 -9.31 11.09
C ARG A 210 -30.25 -8.03 10.61
N GLN A 211 -29.51 -6.92 10.59
CA GLN A 211 -29.96 -5.62 10.10
C GLN A 211 -29.58 -5.42 8.64
N TYR A 212 -30.12 -4.36 8.03
CA TYR A 212 -29.64 -3.89 6.72
C TYR A 212 -28.13 -3.66 6.77
N THR A 213 -27.40 -4.24 5.82
CA THR A 213 -25.96 -4.03 5.70
C THR A 213 -25.72 -2.86 4.74
N PRO A 214 -25.15 -1.74 5.19
CA PRO A 214 -24.84 -0.62 4.31
C PRO A 214 -23.78 -0.99 3.26
N SER A 215 -23.67 -0.18 2.20
CA SER A 215 -22.48 -0.22 1.33
C SER A 215 -21.25 0.29 2.10
N ASN A 216 -20.05 0.06 1.56
CA ASN A 216 -18.83 0.66 2.07
C ASN A 216 -18.64 2.03 1.38
N PRO A 217 -18.67 3.17 2.12
CA PRO A 217 -18.57 4.50 1.54
C PRO A 217 -17.29 4.75 0.74
N LEU A 218 -16.15 4.14 1.11
CA LEU A 218 -14.91 4.28 0.34
C LEU A 218 -15.03 3.63 -1.05
N LEU A 219 -15.73 2.49 -1.16
CA LEU A 219 -15.98 1.87 -2.47
C LEU A 219 -16.93 2.73 -3.32
N SER A 220 -17.96 3.33 -2.71
CA SER A 220 -18.83 4.30 -3.41
C SER A 220 -17.99 5.46 -3.96
N ALA A 221 -17.26 6.15 -3.07
CA ALA A 221 -16.45 7.32 -3.40
C ALA A 221 -15.36 7.04 -4.46
N LEU A 222 -14.78 5.84 -4.49
CA LEU A 222 -13.87 5.40 -5.55
C LEU A 222 -14.62 5.08 -6.85
N SER A 223 -15.81 4.48 -6.78
CA SER A 223 -16.61 4.13 -7.96
C SER A 223 -17.16 5.35 -8.71
N ASP A 224 -17.38 6.45 -7.99
CA ASP A 224 -17.80 7.76 -8.50
C ASP A 224 -16.64 8.57 -9.10
N ARG A 225 -15.39 8.09 -8.94
CA ARG A 225 -14.14 8.76 -9.36
C ARG A 225 -13.30 7.96 -10.38
N PRO A 226 -13.88 7.47 -11.50
CA PRO A 226 -13.15 6.66 -12.46
C PRO A 226 -11.93 7.41 -13.04
N GLY A 227 -10.73 6.86 -12.81
CA GLY A 227 -9.46 7.45 -13.27
C GLY A 227 -8.98 8.69 -12.48
N ALA A 228 -9.71 9.13 -11.45
CA ALA A 228 -9.36 10.30 -10.63
C ALA A 228 -8.74 9.91 -9.26
N SER A 229 -8.28 8.67 -9.14
CA SER A 229 -7.63 8.11 -7.93
C SER A 229 -6.50 7.12 -8.30
N CYS A 230 -5.74 7.42 -9.37
CA CYS A 230 -4.69 6.55 -9.89
C CYS A 230 -3.50 6.44 -8.92
N THR A 231 -3.05 7.55 -8.35
CA THR A 231 -1.95 7.58 -7.37
C THR A 231 -2.29 6.74 -6.15
N PHE A 232 -3.54 6.81 -5.68
CA PHE A 232 -4.01 5.94 -4.61
C PHE A 232 -3.84 4.45 -4.96
N GLY A 233 -4.28 4.02 -6.15
CA GLY A 233 -4.11 2.64 -6.62
C GLY A 233 -2.64 2.20 -6.75
N GLU A 234 -1.81 3.03 -7.39
CA GLU A 234 -0.37 2.78 -7.53
C GLU A 234 0.31 2.63 -6.15
N ASN A 235 0.00 3.54 -5.21
CA ASN A 235 0.60 3.52 -3.88
C ASN A 235 0.11 2.35 -3.02
N LEU A 236 -1.13 1.85 -3.18
CA LEU A 236 -1.56 0.61 -2.52
C LEU A 236 -0.65 -0.58 -2.87
N ILE A 237 -0.30 -0.74 -4.15
CA ILE A 237 0.54 -1.85 -4.63
C ILE A 237 2.00 -1.62 -4.25
N PHE A 238 2.49 -0.38 -4.35
CA PHE A 238 3.83 -0.01 -3.90
C PHE A 238 4.04 -0.26 -2.40
N MET A 239 3.10 0.18 -1.56
CA MET A 239 3.13 -0.05 -0.11
C MET A 239 3.03 -1.53 0.21
N LEU A 240 2.14 -2.31 -0.44
CA LEU A 240 2.04 -3.75 -0.22
C LEU A 240 3.35 -4.48 -0.56
N ASN A 241 4.05 -4.05 -1.61
CA ASN A 241 5.33 -4.60 -2.04
C ASN A 241 6.50 -4.28 -1.08
N ARG A 242 6.35 -3.29 -0.19
CA ARG A 242 7.40 -2.81 0.74
C ARG A 242 7.03 -2.91 2.22
N ALA A 243 5.79 -3.25 2.55
CA ALA A 243 5.32 -3.30 3.94
C ALA A 243 5.99 -4.47 4.68
N GLU A 244 6.75 -4.14 5.73
CA GLU A 244 7.31 -5.10 6.69
C GLU A 244 6.28 -5.50 7.76
N GLU A 245 5.28 -4.64 8.01
CA GLU A 245 4.22 -4.88 8.99
C GLU A 245 3.04 -5.65 8.38
N SER A 246 2.81 -6.87 8.88
CA SER A 246 1.68 -7.75 8.50
C SER A 246 0.31 -7.08 8.69
N ALA A 247 0.20 -6.14 9.64
CA ALA A 247 -0.99 -5.34 9.88
C ALA A 247 -1.33 -4.41 8.71
N LEU A 248 -0.34 -3.70 8.16
CA LEU A 248 -0.52 -2.83 6.98
C LEU A 248 -0.85 -3.67 5.73
N GLN A 249 -0.16 -4.79 5.54
CA GLN A 249 -0.46 -5.72 4.44
C GLN A 249 -1.92 -6.22 4.53
N MET A 250 -2.38 -6.59 5.73
CA MET A 250 -3.76 -7.03 5.96
C MET A 250 -4.80 -5.95 5.62
N LEU A 251 -4.55 -4.68 6.00
CA LEU A 251 -5.43 -3.55 5.64
C LEU A 251 -5.53 -3.38 4.12
N ILE A 252 -4.39 -3.40 3.42
CA ILE A 252 -4.34 -3.27 1.95
C ILE A 252 -5.06 -4.45 1.28
N LEU A 253 -4.79 -5.69 1.71
CA LEU A 253 -5.42 -6.88 1.14
C LEU A 253 -6.93 -6.90 1.35
N LYS A 254 -7.44 -6.41 2.49
CA LYS A 254 -8.88 -6.25 2.72
C LYS A 254 -9.52 -5.25 1.75
N LEU A 255 -8.87 -4.11 1.49
CA LEU A 255 -9.36 -3.15 0.50
C LEU A 255 -9.29 -3.72 -0.93
N LEU A 256 -8.17 -4.36 -1.32
CA LEU A 256 -8.04 -5.01 -2.62
C LEU A 256 -9.12 -6.09 -2.85
N TYR A 257 -9.37 -6.94 -1.84
CA TYR A 257 -10.45 -7.92 -1.88
C TYR A 257 -11.82 -7.24 -2.12
N LEU A 258 -12.10 -6.14 -1.43
CA LEU A 258 -13.35 -5.41 -1.61
C LEU A 258 -13.48 -4.73 -2.97
N LEU A 259 -12.39 -4.16 -3.51
CA LEU A 259 -12.36 -3.60 -4.86
C LEU A 259 -12.68 -4.67 -5.90
N PHE A 260 -11.99 -5.82 -5.86
CA PHE A 260 -12.16 -6.92 -6.81
C PHE A 260 -13.44 -7.74 -6.61
N THR A 261 -14.17 -7.58 -5.49
CA THR A 261 -15.47 -8.22 -5.25
C THR A 261 -16.63 -7.22 -5.24
N SER A 262 -16.37 -5.97 -5.63
CA SER A 262 -17.38 -4.92 -5.69
C SER A 262 -18.41 -5.18 -6.79
N PRO A 263 -19.71 -4.88 -6.58
CA PRO A 263 -20.70 -4.93 -7.64
C PRO A 263 -20.57 -3.77 -8.65
N HIS A 264 -19.80 -2.72 -8.34
CA HIS A 264 -19.61 -1.56 -9.20
C HIS A 264 -18.62 -1.91 -10.33
N GLN A 265 -19.11 -2.12 -11.56
CA GLN A 265 -18.23 -2.55 -12.67
C GLN A 265 -17.09 -1.57 -12.97
N THR A 266 -17.23 -0.28 -12.65
CA THR A 266 -16.17 0.73 -12.80
C THR A 266 -14.89 0.40 -12.01
N LEU A 267 -15.01 -0.36 -10.91
CA LEU A 267 -13.86 -0.73 -10.08
C LEU A 267 -13.08 -1.94 -10.61
N ASN A 268 -13.64 -2.73 -11.53
CA ASN A 268 -12.95 -3.86 -12.17
C ASN A 268 -11.76 -3.38 -13.05
N ASP A 269 -11.85 -2.14 -13.54
CA ASP A 269 -10.84 -1.47 -14.37
C ASP A 269 -10.10 -0.35 -13.59
N PHE A 270 -10.14 -0.39 -12.24
CA PHE A 270 -9.51 0.64 -11.39
C PHE A 270 -7.97 0.66 -11.48
N PHE A 271 -7.34 -0.51 -11.63
CA PHE A 271 -5.89 -0.64 -11.78
C PHE A 271 -5.50 -0.83 -13.24
N TYR A 272 -4.37 -0.25 -13.66
CA TYR A 272 -3.81 -0.55 -14.97
C TYR A 272 -3.24 -1.98 -15.01
N THR A 273 -3.23 -2.58 -16.19
CA THR A 273 -2.73 -3.96 -16.40
C THR A 273 -1.31 -4.17 -15.87
N ASN A 274 -0.43 -3.18 -16.02
CA ASN A 274 0.95 -3.26 -15.51
C ASN A 274 0.98 -3.41 -13.99
N ASP A 275 0.15 -2.65 -13.27
CA ASP A 275 0.08 -2.69 -11.80
C ASP A 275 -0.56 -4.01 -11.33
N LEU A 276 -1.53 -4.54 -12.07
CA LEU A 276 -2.07 -5.88 -11.85
C LEU A 276 -1.01 -6.98 -12.04
N HIS A 277 -0.12 -6.87 -13.02
CA HIS A 277 1.03 -7.79 -13.18
C HIS A 277 2.02 -7.68 -12.01
N VAL A 278 2.29 -6.47 -11.52
CA VAL A 278 3.11 -6.26 -10.31
C VAL A 278 2.43 -6.85 -9.07
N LEU A 279 1.12 -6.68 -8.92
CA LEU A 279 0.36 -7.25 -7.80
C LEU A 279 0.35 -8.78 -7.85
N VAL A 280 0.20 -9.40 -9.02
CA VAL A 280 0.38 -10.85 -9.20
C VAL A 280 1.77 -11.30 -8.76
N ASP A 281 2.83 -10.56 -9.13
CA ASP A 281 4.20 -10.86 -8.71
C ASP A 281 4.40 -10.80 -7.19
N VAL A 282 3.81 -9.80 -6.53
CA VAL A 282 3.79 -9.70 -5.06
C VAL A 282 3.03 -10.88 -4.46
N VAL A 283 1.81 -11.17 -4.89
CA VAL A 283 0.98 -12.27 -4.37
C VAL A 283 1.69 -13.61 -4.50
N ILE A 284 2.27 -13.93 -5.66
CA ILE A 284 3.04 -15.17 -5.88
C ILE A 284 4.24 -15.25 -4.93
N ARG A 285 5.00 -14.15 -4.80
CA ARG A 285 6.20 -14.09 -3.95
C ARG A 285 5.87 -14.26 -2.47
N GLU A 286 4.85 -13.57 -1.96
CA GLU A 286 4.47 -13.68 -0.55
C GLU A 286 3.87 -15.06 -0.25
N LEU A 287 2.97 -15.59 -1.09
CA LEU A 287 2.44 -16.96 -0.90
C LEU A 287 3.53 -18.04 -0.85
N TRP A 288 4.64 -17.84 -1.58
CA TRP A 288 5.82 -18.69 -1.51
C TRP A 288 6.63 -18.47 -0.24
N ASN A 289 6.97 -17.22 0.08
CA ASN A 289 7.92 -16.90 1.15
C ASN A 289 7.32 -16.97 2.56
N LEU A 290 6.02 -16.68 2.72
CA LEU A 290 5.37 -16.52 4.03
C LEU A 290 5.65 -17.73 4.96
N PRO A 291 5.91 -17.46 6.26
CA PRO A 291 6.08 -18.48 7.29
C PRO A 291 4.74 -19.14 7.65
N GLU A 292 4.75 -20.24 8.40
CA GLU A 292 3.54 -21.00 8.73
C GLU A 292 2.67 -20.27 9.76
N GLU A 293 3.34 -19.54 10.65
CA GLU A 293 2.79 -18.69 11.70
C GLU A 293 1.90 -17.57 11.16
N GLU A 294 2.16 -17.09 9.93
CA GLU A 294 1.37 -16.06 9.25
C GLU A 294 0.25 -16.66 8.36
N GLU A 295 -0.37 -17.77 8.79
CA GLU A 295 -1.55 -18.36 8.13
C GLU A 295 -2.67 -17.33 7.85
N PRO A 296 -3.05 -16.41 8.75
CA PRO A 296 -4.09 -15.41 8.46
C PRO A 296 -3.77 -14.49 7.28
N LEU A 297 -2.49 -14.10 7.15
CA LEU A 297 -2.00 -13.26 6.06
C LEU A 297 -1.93 -14.05 4.75
N ARG A 298 -1.44 -15.31 4.80
CA ARG A 298 -1.50 -16.25 3.67
C ARG A 298 -2.93 -16.44 3.16
N HIS A 299 -3.91 -16.55 4.05
CA HIS A 299 -5.34 -16.62 3.70
C HIS A 299 -5.84 -15.32 3.06
N ALA A 300 -5.37 -14.15 3.50
CA ALA A 300 -5.73 -12.87 2.89
C ALA A 300 -5.20 -12.77 1.44
N TYR A 301 -3.93 -13.12 1.20
CA TYR A 301 -3.38 -13.20 -0.16
C TYR A 301 -4.15 -14.18 -1.05
N LEU A 302 -4.44 -15.39 -0.59
CA LEU A 302 -5.24 -16.38 -1.34
C LEU A 302 -6.66 -15.85 -1.65
N ARG A 303 -7.32 -15.18 -0.70
CA ARG A 303 -8.66 -14.59 -0.90
C ARG A 303 -8.67 -13.43 -1.88
N VAL A 304 -7.60 -12.64 -1.96
CA VAL A 304 -7.43 -11.60 -2.99
C VAL A 304 -7.16 -12.23 -4.36
N MET A 305 -6.44 -13.35 -4.42
CA MET A 305 -5.99 -13.95 -5.67
C MET A 305 -7.14 -14.39 -6.59
N GLY A 306 -8.17 -15.07 -6.07
CA GLY A 306 -9.32 -15.49 -6.90
C GLY A 306 -10.01 -14.31 -7.62
N PRO A 307 -10.51 -13.30 -6.88
CA PRO A 307 -11.07 -12.07 -7.45
C PRO A 307 -10.11 -11.28 -8.35
N LEU A 308 -8.81 -11.23 -8.02
CA LEU A 308 -7.78 -10.60 -8.86
C LEU A 308 -7.73 -11.21 -10.27
N LEU A 309 -7.81 -12.54 -10.39
CA LEU A 309 -7.80 -13.23 -11.69
C LEU A 309 -9.18 -13.20 -12.37
N ALA A 310 -10.26 -13.22 -11.60
CA ALA A 310 -11.64 -13.36 -12.08
C ALA A 310 -12.29 -12.04 -12.53
N ASN A 311 -12.02 -10.94 -11.81
CA ASN A 311 -12.82 -9.71 -11.84
C ASN A 311 -12.01 -8.45 -12.19
N THR A 312 -10.79 -8.60 -12.70
CA THR A 312 -9.96 -7.48 -13.16
C THR A 312 -9.67 -7.56 -14.66
N GLY A 313 -8.91 -6.59 -15.18
CA GLY A 313 -8.41 -6.61 -16.55
C GLY A 313 -7.64 -7.88 -16.95
N LEU A 314 -7.06 -8.62 -16.00
CA LEU A 314 -6.36 -9.90 -16.26
C LEU A 314 -7.27 -10.96 -16.90
N LYS A 315 -8.58 -10.92 -16.61
CA LYS A 315 -9.57 -11.82 -17.22
C LYS A 315 -9.55 -11.75 -18.75
N ARG A 316 -9.23 -10.58 -19.31
CA ARG A 316 -9.21 -10.32 -20.76
C ARG A 316 -7.94 -10.85 -21.45
N GLU A 317 -6.94 -11.29 -20.69
CA GLU A 317 -5.70 -11.90 -21.21
C GLU A 317 -5.84 -13.41 -21.43
N GLN A 318 -6.93 -14.04 -20.94
CA GLN A 318 -7.15 -15.48 -21.08
C GLN A 318 -7.27 -15.89 -22.57
N PRO A 319 -6.70 -17.04 -22.98
CA PRO A 319 -6.03 -18.04 -22.14
C PRO A 319 -4.55 -17.72 -21.81
N ALA A 320 -3.92 -16.76 -22.49
CA ALA A 320 -2.49 -16.44 -22.35
C ALA A 320 -2.20 -15.47 -21.17
N MET A 321 -2.84 -15.72 -20.03
CA MET A 321 -2.77 -14.85 -18.84
C MET A 321 -1.35 -14.76 -18.27
N TYR A 322 -0.94 -13.57 -17.83
CA TYR A 322 0.37 -13.35 -17.20
C TYR A 322 0.63 -14.32 -16.03
N LYS A 323 1.78 -15.01 -16.08
CA LYS A 323 2.28 -15.98 -15.09
C LYS A 323 1.32 -17.13 -14.70
N ARG A 324 0.45 -17.53 -15.63
CA ARG A 324 -0.51 -18.63 -15.45
C ARG A 324 0.14 -19.92 -14.89
N ALA A 325 1.28 -20.33 -15.45
CA ALA A 325 2.01 -21.53 -15.03
C ALA A 325 2.59 -21.41 -13.61
N GLU A 326 3.19 -20.27 -13.25
CA GLU A 326 3.68 -20.02 -11.90
C GLU A 326 2.55 -19.99 -10.86
N ILE A 327 1.39 -19.41 -11.21
CA ILE A 327 0.21 -19.38 -10.35
C ILE A 327 -0.29 -20.81 -10.06
N ILE A 328 -0.51 -21.60 -11.11
CA ILE A 328 -0.92 -23.01 -10.99
C ILE A 328 0.07 -23.77 -10.12
N ARG A 329 1.37 -23.56 -10.34
CA ARG A 329 2.42 -24.23 -9.58
C ARG A 329 2.39 -23.87 -8.09
N VAL A 330 2.36 -22.57 -7.75
CA VAL A 330 2.35 -22.14 -6.33
C VAL A 330 1.08 -22.63 -5.62
N LEU A 331 -0.08 -22.54 -6.27
CA LEU A 331 -1.32 -23.08 -5.72
C LEU A 331 -1.25 -24.61 -5.57
N SER A 332 -0.73 -25.34 -6.58
CA SER A 332 -0.59 -26.80 -6.50
C SER A 332 0.33 -27.25 -5.38
N GLU A 333 1.48 -26.58 -5.20
CA GLU A 333 2.41 -26.86 -4.10
C GLU A 333 1.82 -26.52 -2.72
N LEU A 334 0.98 -25.47 -2.61
CA LEU A 334 0.27 -25.11 -1.37
C LEU A 334 -0.92 -26.01 -1.04
N GLY A 335 -1.61 -26.57 -2.05
CA GLY A 335 -2.71 -27.51 -1.86
C GLY A 335 -2.24 -28.94 -1.55
N GLY A 336 -1.05 -29.32 -2.01
CA GLY A 336 -0.40 -30.59 -1.71
C GLY A 336 -1.25 -31.80 -2.14
N ASP A 337 -1.23 -32.84 -1.31
CA ASP A 337 -1.99 -34.08 -1.56
C ASP A 337 -3.47 -34.02 -1.19
N SER A 338 -3.95 -32.87 -0.67
CA SER A 338 -5.39 -32.64 -0.44
C SER A 338 -6.11 -32.15 -1.70
N LEU A 339 -5.39 -31.87 -2.80
CA LEU A 339 -6.02 -31.54 -4.07
C LEU A 339 -6.65 -32.79 -4.68
N ASP A 340 -7.96 -32.68 -4.95
CA ASP A 340 -8.78 -33.69 -5.59
C ASP A 340 -8.17 -34.21 -6.90
N ASP A 341 -8.28 -35.51 -7.15
CA ASP A 341 -7.68 -36.16 -8.32
C ASP A 341 -8.26 -35.62 -9.63
N ASP A 342 -9.55 -35.26 -9.64
CA ASP A 342 -10.21 -34.60 -10.78
C ASP A 342 -9.60 -33.23 -11.09
N LEU A 343 -9.27 -32.45 -10.04
CA LEU A 343 -8.67 -31.12 -10.17
C LEU A 343 -7.22 -31.22 -10.65
N ARG A 344 -6.47 -32.22 -10.14
CA ARG A 344 -5.12 -32.55 -10.60
C ARG A 344 -5.12 -32.99 -12.06
N MET A 345 -6.11 -33.77 -12.50
CA MET A 345 -6.27 -34.16 -13.90
C MET A 345 -6.53 -32.94 -14.80
N GLN A 346 -7.46 -32.07 -14.43
CA GLN A 346 -7.77 -30.84 -15.20
C GLN A 346 -6.55 -29.92 -15.36
N LEU A 347 -5.79 -29.72 -14.29
CA LEU A 347 -4.55 -28.92 -14.33
C LEU A 347 -3.50 -29.55 -15.26
N TRP A 348 -3.35 -30.87 -15.23
CA TRP A 348 -2.42 -31.58 -16.11
C TRP A 348 -2.87 -31.55 -17.58
N GLU A 349 -4.16 -31.74 -17.86
CA GLU A 349 -4.73 -31.60 -19.21
C GLU A 349 -4.48 -30.21 -19.80
N GLN A 350 -4.68 -29.14 -19.01
CA GLN A 350 -4.37 -27.77 -19.42
C GLN A 350 -2.88 -27.54 -19.64
N GLU A 351 -2.00 -28.06 -18.77
CA GLU A 351 -0.54 -27.98 -18.97
C GLU A 351 -0.12 -28.66 -20.29
N GLN A 352 -0.69 -29.83 -20.62
CA GLN A 352 -0.45 -30.49 -21.90
C GLN A 352 -0.98 -29.67 -23.09
N LEU A 353 -2.15 -29.04 -22.95
CA LEU A 353 -2.70 -28.13 -23.98
C LEU A 353 -1.80 -26.91 -24.21
N GLU A 354 -1.26 -26.30 -23.16
CA GLU A 354 -0.29 -25.20 -23.28
C GLU A 354 0.99 -25.66 -23.96
N LEU A 355 1.55 -26.80 -23.56
CA LEU A 355 2.76 -27.36 -24.18
C LEU A 355 2.56 -27.65 -25.68
N MET A 356 1.40 -28.19 -26.06
CA MET A 356 1.04 -28.38 -27.48
C MET A 356 0.92 -27.05 -28.22
N GLN A 357 0.25 -26.04 -27.65
CA GLN A 357 0.15 -24.70 -28.26
C GLN A 357 1.51 -24.03 -28.41
N GLN A 358 2.38 -24.11 -27.39
CA GLN A 358 3.75 -23.59 -27.46
C GLN A 358 4.57 -24.31 -28.53
N GLN A 359 4.45 -25.64 -28.63
CA GLN A 359 5.12 -26.42 -29.67
C GLN A 359 4.59 -26.08 -31.07
N GLU A 360 3.29 -25.84 -31.23
CA GLU A 360 2.71 -25.42 -32.50
C GLU A 360 3.15 -23.99 -32.89
N VAL A 361 3.15 -23.03 -31.96
CA VAL A 361 3.64 -21.66 -32.18
C VAL A 361 5.13 -21.68 -32.53
N GLN A 362 5.95 -22.47 -31.83
CA GLN A 362 7.35 -22.67 -32.21
C GLN A 362 7.47 -23.29 -33.60
N SER A 363 6.68 -24.32 -33.93
CA SER A 363 6.68 -24.96 -35.25
C SER A 363 6.31 -23.97 -36.37
N ARG A 364 5.30 -23.12 -36.15
CA ARG A 364 4.91 -22.03 -37.06
C ARG A 364 6.04 -21.00 -37.23
N LEU A 365 6.68 -20.56 -36.14
CA LEU A 365 7.83 -19.65 -36.19
C LEU A 365 9.05 -20.26 -36.90
N TRP A 366 9.36 -21.55 -36.66
CA TRP A 366 10.41 -22.29 -37.36
C TRP A 366 10.11 -22.44 -38.85
N SER A 367 8.85 -22.73 -39.20
CA SER A 367 8.39 -22.81 -40.59
C SER A 367 8.49 -21.44 -41.28
N GLU A 368 8.04 -20.36 -40.64
CA GLU A 368 8.13 -19.01 -41.21
C GLU A 368 9.59 -18.56 -41.37
N LYS A 369 10.46 -18.83 -40.38
CA LYS A 369 11.89 -18.54 -40.45
C LYS A 369 12.56 -19.32 -41.60
N THR A 370 12.17 -20.59 -41.80
CA THR A 370 12.59 -21.42 -42.94
C THR A 370 12.06 -20.89 -44.28
N MET A 371 10.82 -20.42 -44.34
CA MET A 371 10.27 -19.76 -45.54
C MET A 371 11.01 -18.45 -45.86
N ARG A 372 11.31 -17.61 -44.87
CA ARG A 372 12.07 -16.36 -45.06
C ARG A 372 13.51 -16.63 -45.51
N LEU A 373 14.13 -17.71 -45.05
CA LEU A 373 15.44 -18.18 -45.55
C LEU A 373 15.35 -18.63 -47.02
N THR A 374 14.45 -19.57 -47.34
CA THR A 374 14.28 -20.08 -48.71
C THR A 374 13.82 -19.01 -49.72
N TYR A 375 13.07 -17.99 -49.29
CA TYR A 375 12.72 -16.84 -50.13
C TYR A 375 13.94 -15.95 -50.44
N ARG A 376 14.83 -15.75 -49.46
CA ARG A 376 16.09 -15.01 -49.64
C ARG A 376 17.07 -15.75 -50.55
N ASP A 377 17.11 -17.07 -50.46
CA ASP A 377 17.89 -17.92 -51.37
C ASP A 377 17.31 -17.93 -52.80
N ARG A 378 15.97 -17.89 -52.95
CA ARG A 378 15.34 -17.72 -54.28
C ARG A 378 15.70 -16.39 -54.93
N GLN A 379 15.65 -15.27 -54.21
CA GLN A 379 16.09 -13.97 -54.77
C GLN A 379 17.60 -13.93 -55.08
N SER A 380 18.41 -14.78 -54.43
CA SER A 380 19.84 -14.92 -54.73
C SER A 380 20.13 -15.76 -55.99
N SER A 381 19.11 -16.35 -56.62
CA SER A 381 19.25 -17.27 -57.77
C SER A 381 18.86 -16.67 -59.13
N SER A 382 18.40 -15.41 -59.19
CA SER A 382 18.10 -14.70 -60.44
C SER A 382 19.11 -13.59 -60.73
N SER A 383 20.24 -13.94 -61.34
CA SER A 383 21.05 -12.98 -62.12
C SER A 383 20.53 -12.91 -63.55
N PRO A 384 20.54 -11.72 -64.17
CA PRO A 384 21.64 -11.53 -65.13
C PRO A 384 22.30 -10.13 -65.13
N ALA A 385 23.56 -10.14 -65.54
CA ALA A 385 24.28 -9.06 -66.22
C ALA A 385 24.51 -7.71 -65.49
N LEU A 386 25.73 -7.61 -64.95
CA LEU A 386 26.62 -6.43 -64.98
C LEU A 386 26.13 -5.20 -65.78
N LYS A 387 26.14 -4.03 -65.13
CA LYS A 387 26.71 -2.80 -65.70
C LYS A 387 27.32 -1.92 -64.58
N PHE A 388 28.60 -1.61 -64.71
CA PHE A 388 29.28 -0.58 -63.94
C PHE A 388 28.73 0.80 -64.31
N ALA A 389 28.44 1.64 -63.31
CA ALA A 389 28.39 3.10 -63.46
C ALA A 389 28.61 3.79 -62.11
N THR A 390 29.77 4.43 -61.97
CA THR A 390 30.08 5.38 -60.89
C THR A 390 29.54 6.76 -61.28
N PHE A 391 28.79 7.48 -60.41
CA PHE A 391 29.02 8.90 -60.03
C PHE A 391 27.87 9.59 -59.24
N GLN A 392 28.27 10.60 -58.44
CA GLN A 392 27.57 11.84 -58.02
C GLN A 392 26.30 11.85 -57.12
N GLN A 393 26.52 12.16 -55.84
CA GLN A 393 26.17 13.43 -55.17
C GLN A 393 25.07 14.35 -55.78
N HIS A 394 23.94 14.54 -55.06
CA HIS A 394 23.24 15.81 -54.71
C HIS A 394 22.00 15.47 -53.84
N GLN A 395 21.85 15.99 -52.61
CA GLN A 395 21.07 17.17 -52.20
C GLN A 395 19.57 17.19 -52.62
N GLY A 396 18.66 17.35 -51.64
CA GLY A 396 17.28 17.82 -51.88
C GLY A 396 16.19 17.41 -50.87
N CYS A 397 15.94 18.30 -49.89
CA CYS A 397 14.67 18.61 -49.18
C CYS A 397 13.57 17.57 -48.83
N GLY A 398 13.01 17.70 -47.62
CA GLY A 398 11.66 17.18 -47.25
C GLY A 398 10.51 18.04 -47.80
N PRO A 399 9.24 17.80 -47.39
CA PRO A 399 8.80 18.33 -46.09
C PRO A 399 7.83 17.43 -45.27
N SER A 400 7.29 18.01 -44.20
CA SER A 400 6.64 17.42 -43.01
C SER A 400 5.10 17.51 -42.96
N THR A 401 4.54 17.08 -41.81
CA THR A 401 3.14 17.16 -41.29
C THR A 401 2.16 16.08 -41.79
N ASN A 402 1.17 15.57 -41.03
CA ASN A 402 0.71 15.77 -39.63
C ASN A 402 0.79 14.42 -38.85
N ALA A 403 0.83 14.28 -37.51
CA ALA A 403 0.36 15.04 -36.33
C ALA A 403 -1.09 14.72 -35.87
N SER A 404 -1.19 14.01 -34.74
CA SER A 404 -2.32 13.98 -33.80
C SER A 404 -1.79 13.49 -32.44
N THR A 405 -2.33 14.02 -31.34
CA THR A 405 -1.59 14.21 -30.08
C THR A 405 -2.35 13.67 -28.87
N ALA A 406 -1.69 12.92 -27.98
CA ALA A 406 -2.05 12.76 -26.58
C ALA A 406 -0.80 12.39 -25.75
N CYS A 407 -0.73 12.89 -24.51
CA CYS A 407 0.49 13.03 -23.69
C CYS A 407 1.25 11.72 -23.35
N PRO A 408 2.60 11.75 -23.31
CA PRO A 408 3.41 10.69 -22.70
C PRO A 408 3.56 10.88 -21.18
N SER A 409 3.48 9.79 -20.40
CA SER A 409 3.71 9.78 -18.95
C SER A 409 5.21 9.83 -18.61
N PRO A 410 5.68 10.71 -17.70
CA PRO A 410 7.11 10.86 -17.42
C PRO A 410 7.53 10.43 -15.99
N VAL A 411 7.45 9.14 -15.64
CA VAL A 411 8.14 8.58 -14.46
C VAL A 411 8.88 7.29 -14.79
N LEU A 412 9.91 7.39 -15.63
CA LEU A 412 10.93 6.34 -15.78
C LEU A 412 12.33 6.94 -16.07
N ALA A 413 12.63 8.07 -15.41
CA ALA A 413 13.84 8.86 -15.66
C ALA A 413 14.45 9.50 -14.39
N TYR A 414 14.40 8.82 -13.23
CA TYR A 414 15.24 9.21 -12.08
C TYR A 414 15.78 8.02 -11.23
N ALA A 415 16.07 6.89 -11.88
CA ALA A 415 16.67 5.70 -11.24
C ALA A 415 18.05 5.31 -11.83
N GLN A 416 18.70 6.19 -12.61
CA GLN A 416 20.00 5.94 -13.24
C GLN A 416 21.03 7.08 -13.05
N GLN A 417 20.98 7.80 -11.92
CA GLN A 417 21.98 8.84 -11.62
C GLN A 417 22.56 8.81 -10.20
N LEU A 418 22.73 7.61 -9.62
CA LEU A 418 23.49 7.41 -8.37
C LEU A 418 24.33 6.11 -8.33
N GLN A 419 24.70 5.54 -9.49
CA GLN A 419 25.62 4.38 -9.59
C GLN A 419 26.82 4.60 -10.53
N SER A 420 27.08 5.84 -10.96
CA SER A 420 28.20 6.21 -11.86
C SER A 420 29.24 7.12 -11.19
N ALA A 421 29.59 6.83 -9.93
CA ALA A 421 30.64 7.55 -9.18
C ALA A 421 31.52 6.64 -8.28
N ARG A 422 31.76 5.38 -8.68
CA ARG A 422 32.78 4.51 -8.06
C ARG A 422 33.54 3.73 -9.15
N GLY A 423 34.59 4.33 -9.72
CA GLY A 423 35.30 3.68 -10.82
C GLY A 423 36.45 4.40 -11.51
N ALA A 424 37.11 5.40 -10.91
CA ALA A 424 38.41 5.87 -11.40
C ALA A 424 39.15 6.73 -10.35
N LEU A 425 40.34 6.26 -9.94
CA LEU A 425 41.62 7.00 -9.91
C LEU A 425 42.55 6.36 -8.86
N ASN A 426 43.67 5.86 -9.34
CA ASN A 426 44.75 5.31 -8.52
C ASN A 426 46.02 6.10 -8.84
N SER A 427 46.81 6.47 -7.82
CA SER A 427 48.04 7.29 -7.90
C SER A 427 47.83 8.77 -8.30
N THR A 428 48.54 9.79 -7.76
CA THR A 428 49.83 9.84 -7.04
C THR A 428 49.87 10.94 -5.94
N GLY A 429 50.82 10.85 -4.99
CA GLY A 429 51.55 12.04 -4.48
C GLY A 429 51.18 12.67 -3.11
N SER A 430 51.88 12.23 -2.05
CA SER A 430 52.33 12.96 -0.83
C SER A 430 51.77 14.37 -0.46
N SER A 431 51.27 14.55 0.78
CA SER A 431 52.06 15.06 1.94
C SER A 431 51.25 15.56 3.17
N SER A 432 51.74 15.18 4.37
CA SER A 432 51.81 15.91 5.67
C SER A 432 50.63 16.65 6.34
N GLY A 433 50.40 16.33 7.64
CA GLY A 433 49.69 17.15 8.65
C GLY A 433 48.37 16.50 9.13
N SER A 434 48.25 15.79 10.26
CA SER A 434 48.63 16.02 11.68
C SER A 434 47.65 16.93 12.47
N LEU A 435 47.35 16.50 13.72
CA LEU A 435 46.45 17.03 14.77
C LEU A 435 45.05 16.35 14.80
N VAL A 436 44.69 15.44 15.71
CA VAL A 436 44.79 15.30 17.20
C VAL A 436 43.58 15.87 17.94
N LEU A 437 42.75 14.97 18.49
CA LEU A 437 42.09 14.90 19.83
C LEU A 437 41.11 13.70 19.72
N GLU A 438 41.21 12.56 20.43
CA GLU A 438 41.20 12.32 21.88
C GLU A 438 40.09 13.08 22.62
N ASN A 439 39.31 12.55 23.55
CA ASN A 439 39.01 11.21 24.08
C ASN A 439 38.22 11.52 25.37
N VAL A 440 36.95 11.11 25.53
CA VAL A 440 36.38 10.88 26.87
C VAL A 440 35.44 9.65 26.83
N LEU A 441 35.67 8.75 27.78
CA LEU A 441 35.03 7.45 28.05
C LEU A 441 33.77 7.64 28.96
N PRO A 442 33.06 6.63 29.52
CA PRO A 442 33.27 5.15 29.59
C PRO A 442 32.07 4.29 29.09
N HIS A 443 32.18 3.02 28.67
CA HIS A 443 32.77 1.80 29.25
C HIS A 443 31.99 1.13 30.40
N SER A 444 31.21 0.09 30.07
CA SER A 444 31.17 -1.20 30.79
C SER A 444 30.57 -2.29 29.87
N ASN A 445 31.37 -2.99 29.06
CA ASN A 445 31.93 -4.32 29.35
C ASN A 445 30.93 -5.39 29.85
N ASN A 446 30.59 -6.34 28.98
CA ASN A 446 31.11 -7.70 29.17
C ASN A 446 31.22 -8.50 27.86
N ASN A 447 32.30 -9.29 27.76
CA ASN A 447 32.69 -10.02 26.56
C ASN A 447 32.18 -11.46 26.53
N SER A 448 31.93 -11.99 25.32
CA SER A 448 32.43 -13.33 24.96
C SER A 448 32.62 -13.45 23.44
N SER A 449 33.86 -13.38 22.98
CA SER A 449 34.24 -13.46 21.57
C SER A 449 34.49 -14.90 21.12
N THR A 450 34.12 -15.23 19.87
CA THR A 450 34.79 -16.29 19.09
C THR A 450 35.02 -15.80 17.66
N ASN A 451 36.24 -16.02 17.15
CA ASN A 451 36.77 -15.32 15.98
C ASN A 451 36.16 -15.74 14.64
N LEU A 452 35.99 -14.75 13.77
CA LEU A 452 35.83 -14.91 12.32
C LEU A 452 37.13 -15.42 11.69
N HIS A 453 37.06 -16.52 10.93
CA HIS A 453 38.09 -16.87 9.95
C HIS A 453 37.59 -16.52 8.55
N ILE A 454 38.08 -15.42 8.00
CA ILE A 454 37.79 -15.02 6.62
C ILE A 454 38.63 -15.87 5.67
N HIS A 455 37.99 -16.75 4.90
CA HIS A 455 38.64 -17.45 3.79
C HIS A 455 38.17 -16.84 2.46
N VAL A 456 39.05 -16.05 1.82
CA VAL A 456 38.83 -15.56 0.46
C VAL A 456 39.08 -16.73 -0.50
N SER A 457 38.13 -17.03 -1.38
CA SER A 457 38.33 -18.00 -2.47
C SER A 457 37.50 -17.63 -3.69
N SER A 458 38.19 -17.25 -4.76
CA SER A 458 37.61 -16.94 -6.07
C SER A 458 37.59 -18.19 -6.96
N SER A 459 36.44 -18.58 -7.48
CA SER A 459 36.29 -19.29 -8.77
C SER A 459 34.81 -19.44 -9.12
N GLY A 460 34.49 -19.44 -10.41
CA GLY A 460 33.10 -19.51 -10.88
C GLY A 460 32.52 -20.92 -10.77
N ALA A 461 31.32 -21.00 -10.19
CA ALA A 461 30.44 -22.17 -10.23
C ALA A 461 29.00 -21.70 -10.56
N PRO A 462 28.15 -22.51 -11.21
CA PRO A 462 26.82 -22.08 -11.62
C PRO A 462 25.90 -21.81 -10.42
N ARG A 463 24.93 -20.89 -10.60
CA ARG A 463 23.89 -20.58 -9.60
C ARG A 463 23.25 -21.87 -9.06
N PRO A 464 23.03 -21.99 -7.74
CA PRO A 464 22.25 -23.10 -7.20
C PRO A 464 20.82 -23.00 -7.73
N GLN A 465 20.27 -24.14 -8.18
CA GLN A 465 18.83 -24.29 -8.37
C GLN A 465 18.12 -24.19 -7.01
N PRO A 466 16.86 -23.73 -6.95
CA PRO A 466 16.13 -23.64 -5.69
C PRO A 466 15.99 -25.03 -5.06
N THR A 467 16.61 -25.20 -3.89
CA THR A 467 16.50 -26.44 -3.10
C THR A 467 15.06 -26.60 -2.63
N ARG A 468 14.47 -27.74 -2.99
CA ARG A 468 13.14 -28.20 -2.58
C ARG A 468 12.93 -27.94 -1.07
N ARG A 469 11.92 -27.13 -0.72
CA ARG A 469 11.53 -26.88 0.69
C ARG A 469 11.23 -28.24 1.33
N ASP A 470 11.75 -28.49 2.53
CA ASP A 470 11.42 -29.72 3.26
C ASP A 470 9.91 -29.76 3.48
N SER A 471 9.28 -30.79 2.92
CA SER A 471 7.83 -30.85 2.68
C SER A 471 7.07 -31.20 3.96
N ARG A 472 6.93 -30.22 4.86
CA ARG A 472 5.85 -30.23 5.85
C ARG A 472 4.53 -29.90 5.14
N PRO A 473 3.45 -30.64 5.40
CA PRO A 473 2.16 -30.36 4.80
C PRO A 473 1.63 -29.02 5.31
N THR A 474 1.10 -28.21 4.38
CA THR A 474 0.39 -26.97 4.69
C THR A 474 -0.85 -27.22 5.56
N SER A 475 -1.27 -26.21 6.32
CA SER A 475 -2.47 -26.28 7.16
C SER A 475 -3.73 -26.67 6.33
N PRO A 476 -4.61 -27.57 6.82
CA PRO A 476 -5.79 -28.01 6.08
C PRO A 476 -6.76 -26.88 5.70
N THR A 477 -6.77 -25.77 6.45
CA THR A 477 -7.53 -24.57 6.12
C THR A 477 -6.96 -23.83 4.91
N THR A 478 -5.63 -23.76 4.80
CA THR A 478 -4.95 -23.25 3.61
C THR A 478 -5.27 -24.12 2.40
N GLN A 479 -5.20 -25.45 2.53
CA GLN A 479 -5.45 -26.40 1.43
C GLN A 479 -6.86 -26.26 0.85
N ARG A 480 -7.90 -26.20 1.69
CA ARG A 480 -9.30 -25.98 1.25
C ARG A 480 -9.49 -24.63 0.56
N LEU A 481 -8.79 -23.58 1.01
CA LEU A 481 -8.87 -22.26 0.40
C LEU A 481 -8.20 -22.23 -0.98
N VAL A 482 -7.05 -22.89 -1.12
CA VAL A 482 -6.36 -23.11 -2.40
C VAL A 482 -7.25 -23.88 -3.38
N GLU A 483 -7.82 -25.00 -2.94
CA GLU A 483 -8.72 -25.83 -3.76
C GLU A 483 -9.91 -25.00 -4.28
N ARG A 484 -10.52 -24.19 -3.40
CA ARG A 484 -11.60 -23.27 -3.76
C ARG A 484 -11.17 -22.25 -4.83
N VAL A 485 -10.03 -21.58 -4.63
CA VAL A 485 -9.51 -20.57 -5.58
C VAL A 485 -9.22 -21.20 -6.95
N LEU A 486 -8.61 -22.39 -6.97
CA LEU A 486 -8.36 -23.14 -8.21
C LEU A 486 -9.66 -23.51 -8.93
N ARG A 487 -10.65 -24.09 -8.22
CA ARG A 487 -11.93 -24.45 -8.83
C ARG A 487 -12.69 -23.24 -9.38
N GLU A 488 -12.81 -22.16 -8.60
CA GLU A 488 -13.50 -20.93 -9.02
C GLU A 488 -12.82 -20.26 -10.23
N TRP A 489 -11.50 -20.37 -10.38
CA TRP A 489 -10.76 -19.82 -11.52
C TRP A 489 -10.86 -20.71 -12.76
N LEU A 490 -10.62 -22.02 -12.63
CA LEU A 490 -10.67 -22.97 -13.75
C LEU A 490 -12.08 -23.08 -14.35
N GLU A 491 -13.13 -23.06 -13.52
CA GLU A 491 -14.51 -23.05 -14.02
C GLU A 491 -14.81 -21.80 -14.85
N GLN A 492 -14.19 -20.66 -14.53
CA GLN A 492 -14.33 -19.42 -15.31
C GLN A 492 -13.55 -19.47 -16.63
N GLU A 493 -12.34 -20.05 -16.65
CA GLU A 493 -11.61 -20.29 -17.91
C GLU A 493 -12.36 -21.25 -18.84
N LEU A 494 -12.96 -22.31 -18.30
CA LEU A 494 -13.77 -23.24 -19.10
C LEU A 494 -15.02 -22.54 -19.66
N LYS A 495 -15.68 -21.67 -18.88
CA LYS A 495 -16.80 -20.84 -19.34
C LYS A 495 -16.38 -19.82 -20.41
N SER A 496 -15.23 -19.17 -20.29
CA SER A 496 -14.73 -18.20 -21.29
C SER A 496 -14.26 -18.89 -22.58
N ALA A 497 -13.64 -20.06 -22.48
CA ALA A 497 -13.32 -20.92 -23.62
C ALA A 497 -14.58 -21.42 -24.35
N ALA A 498 -15.60 -21.87 -23.61
CA ALA A 498 -16.87 -22.30 -24.21
C ALA A 498 -17.62 -21.15 -24.91
N ALA A 499 -17.63 -19.95 -24.31
CA ALA A 499 -18.23 -18.76 -24.91
C ALA A 499 -17.52 -18.31 -26.21
N SER A 500 -16.19 -18.40 -26.25
CA SER A 500 -15.42 -18.05 -27.46
C SER A 500 -15.49 -19.12 -28.55
N ALA A 501 -15.63 -20.40 -28.21
CA ALA A 501 -15.90 -21.48 -29.16
C ALA A 501 -17.35 -21.48 -29.70
N GLY A 502 -18.29 -20.83 -29.00
CA GLY A 502 -19.73 -20.89 -29.27
C GLY A 502 -20.29 -19.94 -30.34
N SER A 503 -19.46 -19.27 -31.13
CA SER A 503 -19.90 -18.33 -32.19
C SER A 503 -19.74 -18.91 -33.61
N PRO A 504 -20.72 -19.69 -34.13
CA PRO A 504 -20.79 -20.01 -35.55
C PRO A 504 -21.29 -18.81 -36.38
N GLU A 505 -20.92 -18.80 -37.67
CA GLU A 505 -21.16 -17.72 -38.62
C GLU A 505 -22.66 -17.33 -38.75
N SER A 506 -22.97 -16.04 -38.55
CA SER A 506 -24.26 -15.44 -38.99
C SER A 506 -24.04 -14.42 -40.11
N ARG A 507 -23.64 -14.88 -41.30
CA ARG A 507 -23.52 -14.07 -42.51
C ARG A 507 -24.67 -14.34 -43.49
N ALA A 508 -25.89 -13.97 -43.10
CA ALA A 508 -27.05 -13.91 -43.98
C ALA A 508 -27.96 -12.74 -43.56
N GLY A 509 -28.41 -11.93 -44.51
CA GLY A 509 -29.24 -10.75 -44.24
C GLY A 509 -30.74 -11.06 -44.22
N GLY A 510 -31.50 -10.20 -43.54
CA GLY A 510 -32.96 -10.18 -43.52
C GLY A 510 -33.43 -8.86 -42.92
N ALA A 511 -34.43 -8.22 -43.52
CA ALA A 511 -34.96 -6.93 -43.07
C ALA A 511 -36.03 -7.10 -41.99
N GLY A 512 -36.36 -5.99 -41.32
CA GLY A 512 -37.05 -5.97 -40.02
C GLY A 512 -38.49 -6.50 -39.97
N ASP A 513 -38.99 -6.60 -38.75
CA ASP A 513 -40.25 -5.97 -38.35
C ASP A 513 -40.24 -5.66 -36.84
N SER A 514 -41.20 -4.85 -36.43
CA SER A 514 -41.52 -4.36 -35.09
C SER A 514 -42.33 -5.36 -34.26
N GLY A 515 -42.32 -5.19 -32.93
CA GLY A 515 -43.19 -5.92 -32.00
C GLY A 515 -42.80 -5.73 -30.54
N ASP A 516 -43.62 -5.00 -29.79
CA ASP A 516 -43.58 -4.94 -28.32
C ASP A 516 -44.05 -6.26 -27.70
N GLU A 517 -43.48 -6.67 -26.55
CA GLU A 517 -44.26 -7.29 -25.48
C GLU A 517 -43.51 -7.25 -24.11
N ASP A 518 -44.27 -7.05 -23.04
CA ASP A 518 -43.82 -6.80 -21.66
C ASP A 518 -43.58 -8.09 -20.82
N VAL A 519 -43.08 -7.89 -19.58
CA VAL A 519 -43.14 -8.83 -18.42
C VAL A 519 -42.13 -10.00 -18.46
N ASN A 520 -41.18 -10.15 -17.52
CA ASN A 520 -41.44 -10.29 -16.08
C ASN A 520 -40.19 -10.10 -15.19
N VAL A 521 -40.43 -9.78 -13.91
CA VAL A 521 -39.40 -9.71 -12.85
C VAL A 521 -39.10 -11.11 -12.29
N ALA A 522 -37.82 -11.47 -12.22
CA ALA A 522 -37.35 -12.65 -11.48
C ALA A 522 -36.18 -12.28 -10.56
N THR A 523 -36.48 -12.07 -9.28
CA THR A 523 -35.49 -11.87 -8.20
C THR A 523 -34.75 -13.17 -7.91
N VAL A 524 -33.52 -13.30 -8.43
CA VAL A 524 -32.59 -14.34 -7.96
C VAL A 524 -31.79 -13.77 -6.79
N GLY A 525 -32.21 -14.13 -5.57
CA GLY A 525 -31.38 -13.91 -4.39
C GLY A 525 -30.33 -15.02 -4.29
N ASP A 526 -29.08 -14.66 -4.03
CA ASP A 526 -28.02 -15.63 -3.76
C ASP A 526 -27.15 -15.24 -2.54
N GLN A 527 -26.54 -16.24 -1.91
CA GLN A 527 -26.39 -16.28 -0.46
C GLN A 527 -25.06 -15.71 0.02
N ARG A 528 -25.09 -14.44 0.46
CA ARG A 528 -24.05 -13.87 1.35
C ARG A 528 -24.30 -14.29 2.80
N ILE A 529 -23.38 -15.03 3.42
CA ILE A 529 -23.17 -15.28 4.88
C ILE A 529 -22.06 -16.37 4.98
N ALA A 530 -21.07 -16.37 5.87
CA ALA A 530 -20.61 -15.43 6.89
C ALA A 530 -19.07 -15.42 6.96
N ILE A 531 -18.50 -14.36 7.56
CA ILE A 531 -17.10 -14.36 8.01
C ILE A 531 -17.10 -14.48 9.53
N THR A 532 -16.46 -15.52 10.06
CA THR A 532 -16.03 -15.53 11.46
C THR A 532 -14.76 -14.70 11.52
N VAL A 533 -14.84 -13.53 12.17
CA VAL A 533 -13.64 -12.75 12.51
C VAL A 533 -12.96 -13.48 13.66
N ALA A 534 -11.77 -14.03 13.42
CA ALA A 534 -10.90 -14.47 14.51
C ALA A 534 -10.37 -13.23 15.24
N GLN A 535 -10.41 -13.29 16.57
CA GLN A 535 -9.80 -12.29 17.47
C GLN A 535 -8.29 -12.47 17.53
#